data_AF-Q0P4L6-F1
#
_entry.id   AF-Q0P4L6-F1
#
_cell.length_a   1.000
_cell.length_b   1.000
_cell.length_c   1.000
_cell.angle_alpha   90.00
_cell.angle_beta   90.00
_cell.angle_gamma   90.00
#
_symmetry.space_group_name_H-M   'P 1'
#
loop_
_entity.id
_entity.type
_entity.pdbx_description
1 polymer ?
#
loop_
_entity_poly.entity_id
_entity_poly.type
_entity_poly.pdbx_seq_one_letter_code
_entity_poly.pdbx_strand_id
1 'polypeptide(L)'
;MASHPENFRWKQWSLEDVADMLSQRFPYSYIWIIKSSRMHLHKFSCYDNFVESNMFGAPKHSTELGAFKHLQSLLTNAFSAAQSLLVSQNNKYSVDRDYDLSKMDICPTYTTNGCPEKDNIIHSTIYLGMPSLKDSLSITVIGFSKGCVVLNQLLYELQEAIKDKDIQSFLANIKAMYWLDGGHSGGCDTWITNPEILKAFALTGIAVHTHVTPYQVRDIMRSWIGEEHRKFVQLLKKYNVKVENQLHFSYEMPSLDNHFQVHEVF
;
A
#
# COMPACT_ATOMS: atom_id res chain seq x y z
N MET A 1 9.88 -13.69 0.62
CA MET A 1 9.95 -14.31 1.96
C MET A 1 10.35 -15.79 1.89
N ALA A 2 9.73 -16.60 1.03
CA ALA A 2 10.02 -18.04 0.93
C ALA A 2 11.46 -18.42 0.52
N SER A 3 12.17 -17.55 -0.20
CA SER A 3 13.52 -17.83 -0.70
C SER A 3 14.65 -17.56 0.31
N HIS A 4 14.35 -16.99 1.48
CA HIS A 4 15.37 -16.64 2.48
C HIS A 4 15.15 -17.47 3.75
N PRO A 5 16.13 -18.28 4.22
CA PRO A 5 15.94 -19.21 5.33
C PRO A 5 15.36 -18.58 6.61
N GLU A 6 15.85 -17.39 6.98
CA GLU A 6 15.37 -16.65 8.16
C GLU A 6 13.95 -16.09 8.00
N ASN A 7 13.51 -15.82 6.77
CA ASN A 7 12.22 -15.20 6.47
C ASN A 7 11.15 -16.22 6.07
N PHE A 8 11.52 -17.49 5.91
CA PHE A 8 10.59 -18.55 5.50
C PHE A 8 9.44 -18.70 6.50
N ARG A 9 9.71 -18.54 7.81
CA ARG A 9 8.67 -18.56 8.85
C ARG A 9 7.59 -17.48 8.68
N TRP A 10 7.91 -16.40 7.97
CA TRP A 10 7.00 -15.30 7.68
C TRP A 10 6.32 -15.43 6.31
N LYS A 11 6.44 -16.58 5.63
CA LYS A 11 5.91 -16.77 4.27
C LYS A 11 4.44 -16.36 4.16
N GLN A 12 3.61 -16.67 5.16
CA GLN A 12 2.18 -16.32 5.19
C GLN A 12 1.89 -14.81 5.15
N TRP A 13 2.90 -13.98 5.38
CA TRP A 13 2.84 -12.52 5.30
C TRP A 13 3.50 -12.00 4.01
N SER A 14 3.62 -12.86 2.99
CA SER A 14 4.09 -12.47 1.66
C SER A 14 3.16 -11.43 1.04
N LEU A 15 3.64 -10.73 -0.01
CA LEU A 15 2.82 -9.72 -0.68
C LEU A 15 1.57 -10.35 -1.29
N GLU A 16 1.71 -11.59 -1.79
CA GLU A 16 0.67 -12.40 -2.38
C GLU A 16 -0.35 -12.85 -1.32
N ASP A 17 0.11 -13.46 -0.22
CA ASP A 17 -0.80 -13.93 0.84
C ASP A 17 -1.55 -12.75 1.53
N VAL A 18 -0.88 -11.60 1.69
CA VAL A 18 -1.51 -10.37 2.19
C VAL A 18 -2.53 -9.82 1.18
N ALA A 19 -2.22 -9.83 -0.12
CA ALA A 19 -3.20 -9.44 -1.15
C ALA A 19 -4.45 -10.32 -1.09
N ASP A 20 -4.28 -11.64 -1.01
CA ASP A 20 -5.37 -12.60 -0.94
C ASP A 20 -6.23 -12.38 0.31
N MET A 21 -5.61 -12.22 1.48
CA MET A 21 -6.31 -11.91 2.73
C MET A 21 -7.11 -10.61 2.63
N LEU A 22 -6.50 -9.53 2.12
CA LEU A 22 -7.17 -8.24 1.99
C LEU A 22 -8.32 -8.30 0.96
N SER A 23 -8.18 -9.08 -0.11
CA SER A 23 -9.24 -9.26 -1.11
C SER A 23 -10.48 -9.94 -0.52
N GLN A 24 -10.29 -10.90 0.38
CA GLN A 24 -11.39 -11.57 1.08
C GLN A 24 -12.06 -10.64 2.11
N ARG A 25 -11.25 -9.84 2.80
CA ARG A 25 -11.73 -8.90 3.83
C ARG A 25 -12.47 -7.70 3.25
N PHE A 26 -12.06 -7.24 2.07
CA PHE A 26 -12.63 -6.09 1.36
C PHE A 26 -13.13 -6.50 -0.04
N PRO A 27 -14.19 -7.34 -0.13
CA PRO A 27 -14.62 -7.96 -1.39
C PRO A 27 -15.16 -6.98 -2.43
N TYR A 28 -15.43 -5.73 -2.02
CA TYR A 28 -15.93 -4.66 -2.90
C TYR A 28 -14.84 -3.63 -3.27
N SER A 29 -13.57 -3.94 -3.00
CA SER A 29 -12.43 -3.07 -3.24
C SER A 29 -11.42 -3.72 -4.19
N TYR A 30 -10.79 -2.92 -5.04
CA TYR A 30 -9.58 -3.35 -5.76
C TYR A 30 -8.37 -3.24 -4.85
N ILE A 31 -7.67 -4.35 -4.64
CA ILE A 31 -6.46 -4.40 -3.81
C ILE A 31 -5.23 -4.27 -4.69
N TRP A 32 -4.46 -3.21 -4.45
CA TRP A 32 -3.19 -2.94 -5.12
C TRP A 32 -2.05 -2.99 -4.11
N ILE A 33 -1.14 -3.95 -4.25
CA ILE A 33 0.05 -4.05 -3.40
C ILE A 33 1.25 -3.39 -4.08
N ILE A 34 1.85 -2.41 -3.41
CA ILE A 34 3.04 -1.70 -3.90
C ILE A 34 4.28 -2.32 -3.26
N LYS A 35 5.08 -3.00 -4.07
CA LYS A 35 6.39 -3.52 -3.67
C LYS A 35 7.42 -2.39 -3.63
N SER A 36 8.36 -2.47 -2.67
CA SER A 36 9.50 -1.55 -2.62
C SER A 36 10.34 -1.64 -3.90
N SER A 37 10.83 -0.52 -4.40
CA SER A 37 11.63 -0.48 -5.65
C SER A 37 12.99 -1.18 -5.47
N ARG A 38 13.52 -1.19 -4.25
CA ARG A 38 14.77 -1.86 -3.89
C ARG A 38 14.65 -2.58 -2.55
N MET A 39 15.43 -3.65 -2.40
CA MET A 39 15.64 -4.40 -1.14
C MET A 39 17.14 -4.44 -0.84
N HIS A 40 17.64 -3.55 0.01
CA HIS A 40 19.06 -3.51 0.37
C HIS A 40 19.43 -4.65 1.32
N LEU A 41 20.52 -5.36 1.02
CA LEU A 41 21.00 -6.55 1.76
C LEU A 41 19.91 -7.61 1.97
N HIS A 42 18.90 -7.68 1.09
CA HIS A 42 17.72 -8.54 1.22
C HIS A 42 16.92 -8.37 2.52
N LYS A 43 17.14 -7.27 3.27
CA LYS A 43 16.53 -7.01 4.59
C LYS A 43 15.80 -5.67 4.64
N PHE A 44 16.35 -4.63 4.03
CA PHE A 44 15.79 -3.28 4.14
C PHE A 44 15.02 -2.91 2.88
N SER A 45 13.70 -2.75 3.01
CA SER A 45 12.85 -2.23 1.94
C SER A 45 13.10 -0.73 1.74
N CYS A 46 13.32 -0.33 0.49
CA CYS A 46 13.52 1.06 0.10
C CYS A 46 12.49 1.44 -0.95
N TYR A 47 11.68 2.46 -0.66
CA TYR A 47 10.65 3.00 -1.54
C TYR A 47 11.21 4.20 -2.31
N ASP A 48 12.34 4.00 -2.99
CA ASP A 48 13.15 5.08 -3.58
C ASP A 48 12.38 5.88 -4.64
N ASN A 49 11.32 5.31 -5.23
CA ASN A 49 10.43 6.03 -6.17
C ASN A 49 9.50 7.05 -5.49
N PHE A 50 9.33 6.94 -4.18
CA PHE A 50 8.51 7.84 -3.38
C PHE A 50 9.38 8.74 -2.52
N VAL A 51 10.39 8.19 -1.84
CA VAL A 51 11.21 8.92 -0.88
C VAL A 51 12.67 8.50 -0.95
N GLU A 52 13.56 9.50 -1.03
CA GLU A 52 15.01 9.29 -0.95
C GLU A 52 15.32 8.57 0.36
N SER A 53 16.13 7.52 0.31
CA SER A 53 16.44 6.71 1.49
C SER A 53 17.93 6.40 1.56
N ASN A 54 18.50 6.41 2.76
CA ASN A 54 19.88 5.96 2.96
C ASN A 54 20.02 4.44 2.75
N MET A 55 21.22 3.89 2.91
CA MET A 55 21.47 2.45 2.69
C MET A 55 20.64 1.54 3.62
N PHE A 56 20.29 2.00 4.81
CA PHE A 56 19.44 1.26 5.75
C PHE A 56 17.94 1.51 5.52
N GLY A 57 17.60 2.24 4.47
CA GLY A 57 16.24 2.63 4.12
C GLY A 57 15.69 3.79 4.93
N ALA A 58 16.44 4.45 5.82
CA ALA A 58 15.91 5.58 6.58
C ALA A 58 15.58 6.72 5.61
N PRO A 59 14.35 7.27 5.66
CA PRO A 59 13.88 8.24 4.68
C PRO A 59 14.55 9.61 4.91
N LYS A 60 14.73 10.35 3.82
CA LYS A 60 15.03 11.78 3.81
C LYS A 60 13.88 12.46 3.09
N HIS A 61 12.99 13.06 3.87
CA HIS A 61 11.78 13.65 3.34
C HIS A 61 12.04 14.97 2.62
N SER A 62 11.29 15.22 1.55
CA SER A 62 11.33 16.46 0.78
C SER A 62 9.92 17.00 0.58
N THR A 63 9.81 18.30 0.28
CA THR A 63 8.54 18.94 -0.11
C THR A 63 8.34 18.94 -1.63
N GLU A 64 9.24 18.31 -2.39
CA GLU A 64 9.14 18.23 -3.85
C GLU A 64 8.00 17.29 -4.23
N LEU A 65 7.15 17.69 -5.18
CA LEU A 65 5.92 16.98 -5.54
C LEU A 65 6.16 15.69 -6.37
N GLY A 66 7.01 14.79 -5.89
CA GLY A 66 7.41 13.55 -6.56
C GLY A 66 6.54 12.36 -6.19
N ALA A 67 6.29 12.13 -4.90
CA ALA A 67 5.55 10.98 -4.42
C ALA A 67 4.08 10.99 -4.87
N PHE A 68 3.40 12.14 -4.84
CA PHE A 68 2.02 12.22 -5.35
C PHE A 68 1.94 11.98 -6.86
N LYS A 69 2.84 12.56 -7.65
CA LYS A 69 2.90 12.35 -9.10
C LYS A 69 3.18 10.88 -9.42
N HIS A 70 4.09 10.25 -8.68
CA HIS A 70 4.39 8.84 -8.82
C HIS A 70 3.18 7.97 -8.46
N LEU A 71 2.50 8.24 -7.33
CA LEU A 71 1.31 7.48 -6.91
C LEU A 71 0.18 7.56 -7.93
N GLN A 72 -0.13 8.78 -8.42
CA GLN A 72 -1.17 8.99 -9.43
C GLN A 72 -0.84 8.25 -10.73
N SER A 73 0.41 8.35 -11.19
CA SER A 73 0.86 7.68 -12.42
C SER A 73 0.82 6.15 -12.27
N LEU A 74 1.29 5.64 -11.12
CA LEU A 74 1.30 4.22 -10.82
C LEU A 74 -0.11 3.64 -10.84
N LEU A 75 -1.06 4.28 -10.15
CA LEU A 75 -2.45 3.83 -10.12
C LEU A 75 -3.11 3.93 -11.49
N THR A 76 -2.92 5.03 -12.21
CA THR A 76 -3.49 5.22 -13.57
C THR A 76 -3.02 4.12 -14.52
N ASN A 77 -1.73 3.81 -14.51
CA ASN A 77 -1.16 2.74 -15.33
C ASN A 77 -1.63 1.35 -14.88
N ALA A 78 -1.73 1.12 -13.57
CA ALA A 78 -2.21 -0.14 -13.02
C ALA A 78 -3.66 -0.43 -13.43
N PHE A 79 -4.55 0.56 -13.31
CA PHE A 79 -5.94 0.45 -13.77
C PHE A 79 -6.02 0.19 -15.28
N SER A 80 -5.24 0.92 -16.09
CA SER A 80 -5.22 0.74 -17.54
C SER A 80 -4.75 -0.68 -17.93
N ALA A 81 -3.75 -1.22 -17.25
CA ALA A 81 -3.25 -2.57 -17.46
C ALA A 81 -4.30 -3.63 -17.09
N ALA A 82 -4.95 -3.50 -15.92
CA ALA A 82 -5.99 -4.43 -15.50
C ALA A 82 -7.19 -4.43 -16.45
N GLN A 83 -7.62 -3.25 -16.91
CA GLN A 83 -8.73 -3.15 -17.86
C GLN A 83 -8.37 -3.80 -19.20
N SER A 84 -7.15 -3.59 -19.70
CA SER A 84 -6.68 -4.22 -20.93
C SER A 84 -6.67 -5.74 -20.83
N LEU A 85 -6.27 -6.29 -19.68
CA LEU A 85 -6.31 -7.73 -19.43
C LEU A 85 -7.74 -8.27 -19.46
N LEU A 86 -8.69 -7.62 -18.81
CA LEU A 86 -10.09 -8.03 -18.79
C LEU A 86 -10.74 -7.99 -20.17
N VAL A 87 -10.48 -6.94 -20.96
CA VAL A 87 -10.96 -6.85 -22.34
C VAL A 87 -10.34 -7.93 -23.22
N SER A 88 -9.05 -8.21 -23.06
CA SER A 88 -8.35 -9.27 -23.81
C SER A 88 -8.88 -10.67 -23.48
N GLN A 89 -9.27 -10.93 -22.23
CA GLN A 89 -9.87 -12.19 -21.81
C GLN A 89 -11.28 -12.34 -22.40
N ASN A 90 -12.10 -11.28 -22.40
CA ASN A 90 -13.42 -11.30 -23.01
C ASN A 90 -13.37 -11.54 -24.54
N ASN A 91 -12.35 -11.02 -25.22
CA ASN A 91 -12.15 -11.23 -26.67
C ASN A 91 -11.58 -12.61 -27.03
N LYS A 92 -10.96 -13.33 -26.07
CA LYS A 92 -10.51 -14.72 -26.29
C LYS A 92 -11.65 -15.75 -26.27
N TYR A 93 -12.82 -15.40 -25.74
CA TYR A 93 -14.00 -16.27 -25.69
C TYR A 93 -15.06 -15.95 -26.76
N SER A 94 -14.79 -15.01 -27.67
CA SER A 94 -15.75 -14.58 -28.70
C SER A 94 -15.37 -14.93 -30.15
N VAL A 95 -14.31 -15.69 -30.39
CA VAL A 95 -13.84 -16.19 -31.72
C VAL A 95 -13.12 -17.53 -31.45
N ASP A 96 -13.46 -18.73 -31.93
CA ASP A 96 -14.07 -19.22 -33.18
C ASP A 96 -15.00 -20.44 -32.92
N ARG A 97 -16.19 -20.45 -33.55
CA ARG A 97 -16.76 -21.71 -34.08
C ARG A 97 -16.19 -21.87 -35.49
N ASP A 98 -15.62 -23.03 -35.76
CA ASP A 98 -14.96 -23.46 -37.00
C ASP A 98 -13.43 -23.25 -37.04
N TYR A 99 -12.69 -24.15 -36.39
CA TYR A 99 -11.30 -24.40 -36.76
C TYR A 99 -11.02 -25.89 -36.98
N ASP A 100 -10.55 -26.19 -38.17
CA ASP A 100 -10.23 -27.51 -38.73
C ASP A 100 -8.97 -28.11 -38.08
N LEU A 101 -9.04 -29.38 -37.71
CA LEU A 101 -8.09 -30.11 -36.85
C LEU A 101 -6.87 -30.68 -37.59
N SER A 102 -6.50 -30.16 -38.76
CA SER A 102 -5.63 -30.90 -39.69
C SER A 102 -4.21 -30.34 -39.96
N LYS A 103 -3.63 -29.47 -39.12
CA LYS A 103 -2.22 -29.05 -39.29
C LYS A 103 -1.45 -28.93 -37.97
N MET A 104 -0.44 -29.80 -37.83
CA MET A 104 0.60 -29.80 -36.80
C MET A 104 1.55 -28.59 -36.91
N ASP A 105 2.18 -28.21 -35.79
CA ASP A 105 3.65 -28.32 -35.64
C ASP A 105 4.11 -28.16 -34.18
N ILE A 106 5.17 -28.89 -33.83
CA ILE A 106 5.72 -29.06 -32.47
C ILE A 106 6.98 -28.19 -32.25
N CYS A 107 7.12 -27.69 -31.00
CA CYS A 107 8.34 -27.30 -30.25
C CYS A 107 8.86 -25.83 -30.32
N PRO A 108 9.70 -25.37 -29.35
CA PRO A 108 9.51 -25.37 -27.89
C PRO A 108 10.02 -24.06 -27.21
N THR A 109 9.42 -23.58 -26.12
CA THR A 109 10.16 -22.80 -25.11
C THR A 109 9.49 -22.82 -23.74
N TYR A 110 10.33 -23.04 -22.74
CA TYR A 110 10.03 -23.15 -21.33
C TYR A 110 9.89 -21.76 -20.71
N THR A 111 8.77 -21.49 -20.02
CA THR A 111 8.78 -20.78 -18.72
C THR A 111 7.61 -21.28 -17.89
N THR A 112 7.96 -21.81 -16.72
CA THR A 112 7.07 -22.44 -15.75
C THR A 112 6.38 -21.37 -14.91
N ASN A 113 5.05 -21.43 -14.82
CA ASN A 113 4.28 -21.04 -13.64
C ASN A 113 2.97 -21.84 -13.70
N GLY A 114 2.98 -23.02 -13.06
CA GLY A 114 1.84 -23.91 -12.99
C GLY A 114 0.94 -23.59 -11.80
N CYS A 115 -0.35 -23.48 -12.05
CA CYS A 115 -1.41 -23.99 -11.18
C CYS A 115 -2.58 -24.48 -12.05
N PRO A 116 -3.26 -25.58 -11.67
CA PRO A 116 -4.27 -26.22 -12.49
C PRO A 116 -5.62 -25.52 -12.41
N GLU A 117 -6.34 -25.48 -13.54
CA GLU A 117 -7.73 -25.06 -13.65
C GLU A 117 -8.69 -26.07 -13.01
N LYS A 118 -9.67 -25.55 -12.26
CA LYS A 118 -11.11 -25.86 -12.36
C LYS A 118 -11.89 -25.14 -11.25
N ASP A 119 -12.81 -24.25 -11.61
CA ASP A 119 -14.25 -24.48 -11.42
C ASP A 119 -15.11 -23.28 -11.87
N ASN A 120 -16.28 -23.62 -12.42
CA ASN A 120 -17.23 -22.76 -13.11
C ASN A 120 -17.80 -21.63 -12.22
N ILE A 121 -17.64 -20.38 -12.65
CA ILE A 121 -18.38 -19.24 -12.07
C ILE A 121 -19.12 -18.49 -13.18
N ILE A 122 -20.42 -18.31 -12.94
CA ILE A 122 -21.41 -17.67 -13.80
C ILE A 122 -20.95 -16.26 -14.19
N HIS A 123 -20.88 -16.03 -15.52
CA HIS A 123 -20.33 -14.83 -16.14
C HIS A 123 -21.30 -13.64 -16.01
N SER A 124 -21.20 -12.86 -14.94
CA SER A 124 -21.73 -11.50 -14.93
C SER A 124 -20.68 -10.60 -15.58
N THR A 125 -20.97 -10.04 -16.76
CA THR A 125 -20.08 -9.13 -17.49
C THR A 125 -19.85 -7.85 -16.66
N ILE A 126 -18.80 -7.84 -15.84
CA ILE A 126 -18.38 -6.64 -15.11
C ILE A 126 -17.69 -5.74 -16.14
N TYR A 127 -18.46 -4.84 -16.74
CA TYR A 127 -17.88 -3.65 -17.36
C TYR A 127 -17.28 -2.84 -16.22
N LEU A 128 -15.97 -2.98 -16.02
CA LEU A 128 -15.15 -2.05 -15.26
C LEU A 128 -15.20 -0.73 -16.05
N GLY A 129 -16.28 0.02 -15.83
CA GLY A 129 -16.48 1.34 -16.39
C GLY A 129 -15.21 2.11 -16.10
N MET A 130 -14.56 2.60 -17.15
CA MET A 130 -13.44 3.49 -17.02
C MET A 130 -13.94 4.65 -16.14
N PRO A 131 -13.47 4.81 -14.90
CA PRO A 131 -13.74 6.07 -14.24
C PRO A 131 -13.03 7.06 -15.14
N SER A 132 -13.79 7.94 -15.79
CA SER A 132 -13.36 9.33 -15.80
C SER A 132 -12.89 9.57 -14.37
N LEU A 133 -11.57 9.65 -14.18
CA LEU A 133 -10.88 9.53 -12.87
C LEU A 133 -11.32 10.60 -11.86
N LYS A 134 -12.30 11.41 -12.21
CA LYS A 134 -12.73 12.62 -11.54
C LYS A 134 -13.88 12.44 -10.56
N ASP A 135 -14.78 11.44 -10.68
CA ASP A 135 -16.04 11.53 -9.89
C ASP A 135 -16.49 10.28 -9.11
N SER A 136 -15.83 9.12 -9.22
CA SER A 136 -16.32 7.88 -8.55
C SER A 136 -15.29 7.02 -7.83
N LEU A 137 -14.01 7.42 -7.78
CA LEU A 137 -12.97 6.61 -7.15
C LEU A 137 -12.72 7.04 -5.71
N SER A 138 -12.94 6.11 -4.77
CA SER A 138 -12.55 6.29 -3.37
C SER A 138 -11.26 5.51 -3.11
N ILE A 139 -10.19 6.23 -2.79
CA ILE A 139 -8.86 5.66 -2.54
C ILE A 139 -8.61 5.60 -1.04
N THR A 140 -8.16 4.45 -0.57
CA THR A 140 -7.56 4.27 0.76
C THR A 140 -6.09 3.93 0.58
N VAL A 141 -5.20 4.65 1.26
CA VAL A 141 -3.76 4.39 1.19
C VAL A 141 -3.28 3.79 2.50
N ILE A 142 -2.64 2.63 2.43
CA ILE A 142 -2.21 1.86 3.61
C ILE A 142 -0.68 1.76 3.57
N GLY A 143 -0.03 2.23 4.62
CA GLY A 143 1.39 2.03 4.88
C GLY A 143 1.53 1.01 6.01
N PHE A 144 2.18 -0.13 5.73
CA PHE A 144 2.53 -1.10 6.76
C PHE A 144 4.02 -1.08 7.03
N SER A 145 4.41 -1.09 8.31
CA SER A 145 5.81 -1.19 8.73
C SER A 145 6.65 -0.10 8.08
N LYS A 146 7.61 -0.49 7.23
CA LYS A 146 8.44 0.42 6.45
C LYS A 146 7.64 1.25 5.43
N GLY A 147 6.51 0.75 4.93
CA GLY A 147 5.64 1.46 4.00
C GLY A 147 5.07 2.78 4.56
N CYS A 148 5.03 2.95 5.88
CA CYS A 148 4.62 4.21 6.53
C CYS A 148 5.50 5.41 6.12
N VAL A 149 6.75 5.18 5.70
CA VAL A 149 7.61 6.27 5.20
C VAL A 149 7.06 6.89 3.93
N VAL A 150 6.32 6.15 3.11
CA VAL A 150 5.65 6.69 1.92
C VAL A 150 4.51 7.61 2.34
N LEU A 151 3.71 7.23 3.33
CA LEU A 151 2.65 8.10 3.85
C LEU A 151 3.22 9.38 4.45
N ASN A 152 4.31 9.26 5.22
CA ASN A 152 5.02 10.41 5.78
C ASN A 152 5.49 11.35 4.67
N GLN A 153 6.09 10.81 3.60
CA GLN A 153 6.51 11.60 2.44
C GLN A 153 5.33 12.32 1.77
N LEU A 154 4.21 11.65 1.56
CA LEU A 154 3.00 12.28 1.02
C LEU A 154 2.57 13.46 1.91
N LEU A 155 2.68 13.37 3.24
CA LEU A 155 2.38 14.50 4.12
C LEU A 155 3.33 15.69 3.93
N TYR A 156 4.63 15.46 3.73
CA TYR A 156 5.59 16.54 3.44
C TYR A 156 5.27 17.27 2.12
N GLU A 157 4.74 16.57 1.13
CA GLU A 157 4.39 17.13 -0.18
C GLU A 157 3.03 17.84 -0.20
N LEU A 158 2.20 17.71 0.84
CA LEU A 158 0.80 18.17 0.81
C LEU A 158 0.64 19.63 0.43
N GLN A 159 1.50 20.52 0.92
CA GLN A 159 1.40 21.94 0.63
C GLN A 159 1.62 22.25 -0.86
N GLU A 160 2.51 21.50 -1.52
CA GLU A 160 2.71 21.63 -2.98
C GLU A 160 1.61 20.88 -3.75
N ALA A 161 1.16 19.73 -3.24
CA ALA A 161 0.09 18.94 -3.83
C ALA A 161 -1.23 19.71 -3.95
N ILE A 162 -1.55 20.55 -2.97
CA ILE A 162 -2.77 21.37 -2.96
C ILE A 162 -2.69 22.54 -3.98
N LYS A 163 -1.48 22.96 -4.37
CA LYS A 163 -1.27 24.05 -5.34
C LYS A 163 -1.35 23.56 -6.79
N ASP A 164 -1.02 22.30 -7.03
CA ASP A 164 -1.09 21.66 -8.35
C ASP A 164 -2.51 21.15 -8.63
N LYS A 165 -3.16 21.66 -9.69
CA LYS A 165 -4.58 21.35 -9.98
C LYS A 165 -4.84 19.88 -10.27
N ASP A 166 -3.92 19.21 -10.96
CA ASP A 166 -4.09 17.82 -11.35
C ASP A 166 -3.90 16.91 -10.13
N ILE A 167 -2.91 17.21 -9.29
CA ILE A 167 -2.69 16.49 -8.04
C ILE A 167 -3.78 16.79 -7.02
N GLN A 168 -4.26 18.02 -6.91
CA GLN A 168 -5.36 18.38 -6.01
C GLN A 168 -6.62 17.56 -6.34
N SER A 169 -6.93 17.38 -7.63
CA SER A 169 -8.04 16.54 -8.08
C SER A 169 -7.84 15.07 -7.68
N PHE A 170 -6.62 14.56 -7.80
CA PHE A 170 -6.28 13.21 -7.36
C PHE A 170 -6.34 13.05 -5.83
N LEU A 171 -5.83 14.03 -5.09
CA LEU A 171 -5.85 14.07 -3.63
C LEU A 171 -7.29 14.03 -3.09
N ALA A 172 -8.23 14.69 -3.77
CA ALA A 172 -9.65 14.66 -3.41
C ALA A 172 -10.26 13.24 -3.45
N ASN A 173 -9.67 12.30 -4.20
CA ASN A 173 -10.11 10.91 -4.24
C ASN A 173 -9.58 10.08 -3.05
N ILE A 174 -8.55 10.54 -2.33
CA ILE A 174 -8.04 9.87 -1.13
C ILE A 174 -8.98 10.19 0.03
N LYS A 175 -9.62 9.15 0.60
CA LYS A 175 -10.60 9.31 1.68
C LYS A 175 -10.05 8.90 3.04
N ALA A 176 -9.09 7.97 3.07
CA ALA A 176 -8.48 7.49 4.29
C ALA A 176 -7.01 7.11 4.10
N MET A 177 -6.22 7.28 5.16
CA MET A 177 -4.83 6.83 5.23
C MET A 177 -4.60 6.02 6.52
N TYR A 178 -3.97 4.86 6.38
CA TYR A 178 -3.73 3.90 7.46
C TYR A 178 -2.24 3.74 7.70
N TRP A 179 -1.79 4.11 8.90
CA TRP A 179 -0.46 3.75 9.39
C TRP A 179 -0.58 2.47 10.21
N LEU A 180 -0.11 1.36 9.65
CA LEU A 180 -0.10 0.03 10.27
C LEU A 180 1.30 -0.27 10.81
N ASP A 181 1.43 -0.20 12.12
CA ASP A 181 2.61 -0.53 12.90
C ASP A 181 3.93 0.02 12.33
N GLY A 182 3.90 1.34 12.05
CA GLY A 182 4.99 2.06 11.40
C GLY A 182 6.30 2.01 12.17
N GLY A 183 7.39 1.74 11.45
CA GLY A 183 8.73 1.70 12.00
C GLY A 183 9.81 1.74 10.92
N HIS A 184 10.97 2.30 11.26
CA HIS A 184 12.16 2.22 10.42
C HIS A 184 13.47 2.27 11.22
N SER A 185 14.56 2.05 10.51
CA SER A 185 15.97 2.10 10.96
C SER A 185 16.51 3.51 11.23
N GLY A 186 15.68 4.55 11.13
CA GLY A 186 16.09 5.93 11.43
C GLY A 186 15.82 6.27 12.89
N GLY A 187 16.50 7.28 13.42
CA GLY A 187 16.40 7.68 14.84
C GLY A 187 15.29 8.68 15.17
N CYS A 188 14.53 9.13 14.18
CA CYS A 188 13.43 10.10 14.31
C CYS A 188 12.52 10.04 13.08
N ASP A 189 11.42 10.79 13.10
CA ASP A 189 10.47 11.00 12.01
C ASP A 189 9.78 9.70 11.54
N THR A 190 9.62 8.75 12.47
CA THR A 190 8.76 7.58 12.25
C THR A 190 7.30 7.98 12.16
N TRP A 191 6.90 8.98 12.96
CA TRP A 191 5.61 9.64 12.84
C TRP A 191 5.80 11.16 12.71
N ILE A 192 5.04 11.79 11.82
CA ILE A 192 5.16 13.25 11.60
C ILE A 192 4.71 14.01 12.85
N THR A 193 5.59 14.84 13.41
CA THR A 193 5.21 15.69 14.56
C THR A 193 5.29 17.19 14.28
N ASN A 194 5.54 17.58 13.03
CA ASN A 194 5.57 18.97 12.60
C ASN A 194 4.14 19.57 12.55
N PRO A 195 3.85 20.61 13.34
CA PRO A 195 2.53 21.25 13.39
C PRO A 195 2.04 21.81 12.04
N GLU A 196 2.92 22.36 11.22
CA GLU A 196 2.55 23.01 9.95
C GLU A 196 2.08 21.98 8.93
N ILE A 197 2.79 20.85 8.84
CA ILE A 197 2.41 19.72 8.00
C ILE A 197 1.05 19.15 8.42
N LEU A 198 0.86 18.91 9.72
CA LEU A 198 -0.40 18.32 10.21
C LEU A 198 -1.59 19.29 10.13
N LYS A 199 -1.36 20.61 10.21
CA LYS A 199 -2.40 21.60 9.91
C LYS A 199 -2.81 21.57 8.45
N ALA A 200 -1.84 21.51 7.53
CA ALA A 200 -2.13 21.38 6.10
C ALA A 200 -2.90 20.08 5.81
N PHE A 201 -2.49 18.98 6.46
CA PHE A 201 -3.19 17.70 6.35
C PHE A 201 -4.63 17.76 6.86
N ALA A 202 -4.89 18.47 7.96
CA ALA A 202 -6.24 18.62 8.49
C ALA A 202 -7.22 19.28 7.51
N LEU A 203 -6.74 20.15 6.62
CA LEU A 203 -7.56 20.81 5.60
C LEU A 203 -8.03 19.85 4.48
N THR A 204 -7.42 18.68 4.35
CA THR A 204 -7.76 17.71 3.29
C THR A 204 -9.04 16.93 3.56
N GLY A 205 -9.46 16.83 4.83
CA GLY A 205 -10.60 16.00 5.24
C GLY A 205 -10.34 14.49 5.20
N ILE A 206 -9.11 14.04 4.93
CA ILE A 206 -8.73 12.63 4.90
C ILE A 206 -8.83 12.03 6.31
N ALA A 207 -9.51 10.90 6.44
CA ALA A 207 -9.57 10.16 7.69
C ALA A 207 -8.23 9.47 7.99
N VAL A 208 -7.84 9.45 9.25
CA VAL A 208 -6.58 8.84 9.71
C VAL A 208 -6.87 7.65 10.59
N HIS A 209 -6.23 6.53 10.27
CA HIS A 209 -6.27 5.31 11.07
C HIS A 209 -4.84 4.96 11.49
N THR A 210 -4.61 4.80 12.79
CA THR A 210 -3.32 4.39 13.32
C THR A 210 -3.51 3.10 14.12
N HIS A 211 -2.99 2.00 13.59
CA HIS A 211 -3.02 0.69 14.25
C HIS A 211 -1.59 0.35 14.61
N VAL A 212 -1.28 0.27 15.90
CA VAL A 212 0.09 0.04 16.39
C VAL A 212 0.12 -1.16 17.32
N THR A 213 1.30 -1.74 17.49
CA THR A 213 1.55 -2.85 18.40
C THR A 213 2.64 -2.49 19.42
N PRO A 214 2.71 -3.17 20.57
CA PRO A 214 3.82 -3.03 21.51
C PRO A 214 5.20 -3.20 20.88
N TYR A 215 5.32 -3.97 19.79
CA TYR A 215 6.58 -4.18 19.05
C TYR A 215 7.22 -2.89 18.56
N GLN A 216 6.42 -1.91 18.10
CA GLN A 216 6.95 -0.62 17.67
C GLN A 216 6.88 0.41 18.79
N VAL A 217 5.71 0.65 19.39
CA VAL A 217 5.49 1.83 20.24
C VAL A 217 5.93 1.65 21.70
N ARG A 218 6.30 0.43 22.12
CA ARG A 218 6.85 0.16 23.46
C ARG A 218 8.31 -0.32 23.42
N ASP A 219 8.99 -0.18 22.28
CA ASP A 219 10.41 -0.52 22.18
C ASP A 219 11.26 0.49 22.95
N ILE A 220 11.90 0.04 24.03
CA ILE A 220 12.76 0.88 24.89
C ILE A 220 13.99 1.39 24.13
N MET A 221 14.52 0.62 23.19
CA MET A 221 15.68 1.01 22.38
C MET A 221 15.30 2.00 21.28
N ARG A 222 14.01 2.09 20.94
CA ARG A 222 13.45 2.98 19.93
C ARG A 222 12.29 3.82 20.49
N SER A 223 12.48 4.39 21.69
CA SER A 223 11.41 5.07 22.44
C SER A 223 10.73 6.20 21.67
N TRP A 224 11.46 6.86 20.77
CA TRP A 224 10.92 7.92 19.91
C TRP A 224 9.71 7.47 19.10
N ILE A 225 9.61 6.20 18.69
CA ILE A 225 8.49 5.71 17.89
C ILE A 225 7.16 5.89 18.64
N GLY A 226 7.13 5.45 19.91
CA GLY A 226 5.95 5.61 20.77
C GLY A 226 5.70 7.06 21.18
N GLU A 227 6.76 7.87 21.32
CA GLU A 227 6.64 9.29 21.62
C GLU A 227 6.07 10.10 20.47
N GLU A 228 6.60 9.90 19.27
CA GLU A 228 6.15 10.52 18.03
C GLU A 228 4.73 10.08 17.67
N HIS A 229 4.39 8.79 17.78
CA HIS A 229 3.03 8.28 17.56
C HIS A 229 2.01 9.01 18.43
N ARG A 230 2.29 9.11 19.74
CA ARG A 230 1.39 9.80 20.68
C ARG A 230 1.22 11.26 20.29
N LYS A 231 2.32 11.94 19.95
CA LYS A 231 2.30 13.35 19.55
C LYS A 231 1.56 13.56 18.22
N PHE A 232 1.74 12.67 17.25
CA PHE A 232 1.02 12.66 15.97
C PHE A 232 -0.49 12.58 16.20
N VAL A 233 -0.96 11.59 16.97
CA VAL A 233 -2.39 11.42 17.30
C VAL A 233 -2.93 12.62 18.07
N GLN A 234 -2.18 13.15 19.05
CA GLN A 234 -2.58 14.34 19.80
C GLN A 234 -2.74 15.57 18.92
N LEU A 235 -1.80 15.83 18.02
CA LEU A 235 -1.84 16.97 17.11
C LEU A 235 -2.99 16.86 16.10
N LEU A 236 -3.20 15.67 15.51
CA LEU A 236 -4.31 15.44 14.59
C LEU A 236 -5.68 15.65 15.26
N LYS A 237 -5.87 15.13 16.47
CA LYS A 237 -7.08 15.37 17.28
C LYS A 237 -7.25 16.86 17.59
N LYS A 238 -6.17 17.55 17.97
CA LYS A 238 -6.17 19.00 18.22
C LYS A 238 -6.60 19.79 16.97
N TYR A 239 -6.28 19.31 15.79
CA TYR A 239 -6.66 19.93 14.51
C TYR A 239 -7.98 19.39 13.93
N ASN A 240 -8.79 18.71 14.74
CA ASN A 240 -10.10 18.17 14.37
C ASN A 240 -10.09 17.18 13.18
N VAL A 241 -8.97 16.48 12.98
CA VAL A 241 -8.92 15.38 12.01
C VAL A 241 -9.72 14.19 12.56
N LYS A 242 -10.45 13.48 11.69
CA LYS A 242 -11.09 12.21 12.05
C LYS A 242 -10.00 11.16 12.24
N VAL A 243 -9.66 10.87 13.49
CA VAL A 243 -8.60 9.91 13.86
C VAL A 243 -9.20 8.72 14.59
N GLU A 244 -8.96 7.53 14.07
CA GLU A 244 -9.08 6.26 14.77
C GLU A 244 -7.69 5.79 15.20
N ASN A 245 -7.50 5.52 16.50
CA ASN A 245 -6.21 5.09 17.03
C ASN A 245 -6.39 3.85 17.91
N GLN A 246 -5.74 2.76 17.51
CA GLN A 246 -5.83 1.47 18.17
C GLN A 246 -4.45 0.90 18.48
N LEU A 247 -4.27 0.50 19.74
CA LEU A 247 -3.13 -0.31 20.18
C LEU A 247 -3.59 -1.76 20.26
N HIS A 248 -3.10 -2.60 19.36
CA HIS A 248 -3.40 -4.03 19.31
C HIS A 248 -2.46 -4.82 20.24
N PHE A 249 -2.89 -6.00 20.67
CA PHE A 249 -2.07 -6.94 21.45
C PHE A 249 -1.45 -6.33 22.71
N SER A 250 -2.16 -5.38 23.36
CA SER A 250 -1.61 -4.56 24.45
C SER A 250 -1.17 -5.34 25.69
N TYR A 251 -1.64 -6.57 25.84
CA TYR A 251 -1.34 -7.48 26.95
C TYR A 251 -0.29 -8.56 26.59
N GLU A 252 0.14 -8.60 25.34
CA GLU A 252 1.15 -9.55 24.86
C GLU A 252 2.56 -8.94 24.91
N MET A 253 3.57 -9.81 24.90
CA MET A 253 4.95 -9.36 24.79
C MET A 253 5.23 -8.85 23.36
N PRO A 254 5.97 -7.73 23.21
CA PRO A 254 6.37 -7.21 21.90
C PRO A 254 7.02 -8.29 21.02
N SER A 255 6.44 -8.56 19.85
CA SER A 255 6.93 -9.60 18.94
C SER A 255 6.75 -9.23 17.47
N LEU A 256 7.57 -9.82 16.59
CA LEU A 256 7.38 -9.73 15.15
C LEU A 256 6.08 -10.41 14.69
N ASP A 257 5.60 -11.42 15.44
CA ASP A 257 4.31 -12.03 15.17
C ASP A 257 3.19 -11.00 15.31
N ASN A 258 3.14 -10.25 16.42
CA ASN A 258 2.18 -9.15 16.57
C ASN A 258 2.33 -8.09 15.47
N HIS A 259 3.58 -7.76 15.11
CA HIS A 259 3.88 -6.79 14.06
C HIS A 259 3.18 -7.14 12.75
N PHE A 260 3.29 -8.39 12.28
CA PHE A 260 2.61 -8.83 11.06
C PHE A 260 1.11 -9.08 11.25
N GLN A 261 0.71 -9.58 12.42
CA GLN A 261 -0.68 -9.88 12.74
C GLN A 261 -1.59 -8.66 12.70
N VAL A 262 -1.04 -7.44 12.76
CA VAL A 262 -1.81 -6.21 12.55
C VAL A 262 -2.63 -6.23 11.26
N HIS A 263 -2.17 -6.92 10.21
CA HIS A 263 -2.89 -7.08 8.94
C HIS A 263 -4.26 -7.77 9.09
N GLU A 264 -4.43 -8.64 10.08
CA GLU A 264 -5.68 -9.36 10.33
C GLU A 264 -6.71 -8.52 11.08
N VAL A 265 -6.26 -7.50 11.83
CA VAL A 265 -7.08 -6.84 12.87
C VAL A 265 -7.33 -5.35 12.64
N PHE A 266 -6.70 -4.72 11.65
CA PHE A 266 -6.87 -3.27 11.36
C PHE A 266 -8.19 -2.92 10.68
#